data_AF-A0A8S4S3G7-F1
#
_entry.id   AF-A0A8S4S3G7-F1
#
_cell.length_a   1.000
_cell.length_b   1.000
_cell.length_c   1.000
_cell.angle_alpha   90.00
_cell.angle_beta   90.00
_cell.angle_gamma   90.00
#
_symmetry.space_group_name_H-M   'P 1'
#
loop_
_entity.id
_entity.type
_entity.pdbx_description
1 polymer ?
#
loop_
_entity_poly.entity_id
_entity_poly.type
_entity_poly.pdbx_seq_one_letter_code
_entity_poly.pdbx_strand_id
1 'polypeptide(L)' 'MLGIVLRDQIRNEEIRSRTRVTDLAQRVVRLKWQWAGHIARRTDGRWGPKVLNLELPTKYVRPAIAAG' A
#
# COMPACT_ATOMS: atom_id res chain seq x y z
N MET A 1 -20.05 16.45 -2.05
CA MET A 1 -19.08 17.48 -2.49
C MET A 1 -19.45 18.81 -1.84
N LEU A 2 -18.49 19.69 -1.54
CA LEU A 2 -18.71 20.92 -0.75
C LEU A 2 -19.59 22.00 -1.42
N GLY A 3 -20.04 21.81 -2.67
CA GLY A 3 -20.92 22.77 -3.36
C GLY A 3 -20.28 24.11 -3.70
N ILE A 4 -18.95 24.19 -3.67
CA ILE A 4 -18.17 25.42 -3.87
C ILE A 4 -17.97 25.67 -5.36
N VAL A 5 -18.15 26.93 -5.79
CA VAL A 5 -17.89 27.39 -7.16
C VAL A 5 -16.71 28.37 -7.19
N LEU A 6 -16.07 28.55 -8.36
CA LEU A 6 -14.91 29.43 -8.53
C LEU A 6 -15.15 30.89 -8.10
N ARG A 7 -16.41 31.37 -8.19
CA ARG A 7 -16.80 32.72 -7.78
C ARG A 7 -16.77 32.94 -6.27
N ASP A 8 -16.83 31.87 -5.48
CA ASP A 8 -16.79 31.98 -4.01
C ASP A 8 -15.39 32.41 -3.52
N GLN A 9 -14.37 32.36 -4.39
CA GLN A 9 -12.98 32.73 -4.12
C GLN A 9 -12.44 32.17 -2.78
N ILE A 10 -12.91 30.98 -2.40
CA ILE A 10 -12.51 30.33 -1.14
C ILE A 10 -11.06 29.86 -1.29
N ARG A 11 -10.24 30.19 -0.29
CA ARG A 11 -8.84 29.76 -0.25
C ARG A 11 -8.74 28.24 -0.14
N ASN A 12 -7.76 27.66 -0.84
CA ASN A 12 -7.52 26.22 -0.81
C ASN A 12 -7.29 25.66 0.60
N GLU A 13 -6.69 26.45 1.49
CA GLU A 13 -6.47 26.09 2.89
C GLU A 13 -7.80 25.85 3.61
N GLU A 14 -8.81 26.67 3.34
CA GLU A 14 -10.13 26.53 3.95
C GLU A 14 -10.90 25.32 3.41
N ILE A 15 -10.76 25.04 2.11
CA ILE A 15 -11.30 23.80 1.51
C ILE A 15 -10.64 22.57 2.15
N ARG A 16 -9.31 22.58 2.32
CA ARG A 16 -8.57 21.49 2.97
C ARG A 16 -8.94 21.34 4.45
N SER A 17 -9.16 22.45 5.16
CA SER A 17 -9.61 22.46 6.55
C SER A 17 -11.00 21.85 6.70
N ARG A 18 -11.97 22.27 5.87
CA ARG A 18 -13.35 21.73 5.89
C ARG A 18 -13.41 20.25 5.52
N THR A 19 -12.58 19.82 4.57
CA THR A 19 -12.57 18.42 4.10
C THR A 19 -11.70 17.49 4.93
N ARG A 20 -10.73 18.02 5.71
CA ARG A 20 -9.74 17.25 6.49
C ARG A 20 -9.02 16.17 5.66
N VAL A 21 -8.77 16.46 4.38
CA VAL A 21 -8.19 15.50 3.42
C VAL A 21 -6.81 15.01 3.86
N THR A 22 -6.01 15.87 4.48
CA THR A 22 -4.67 15.50 4.98
C THR A 22 -4.76 14.40 6.04
N ASP A 23 -5.68 14.52 7.00
CA ASP A 23 -5.87 13.54 8.06
C ASP A 23 -6.37 12.20 7.51
N LEU A 24 -7.29 12.25 6.54
CA LEU A 24 -7.79 11.06 5.84
C LEU A 24 -6.66 10.36 5.08
N ALA A 25 -5.83 11.10 4.35
CA ALA A 25 -4.70 10.54 3.61
C ALA A 25 -3.74 9.80 4.55
N GLN A 26 -3.40 10.40 5.69
CA GLN A 26 -2.58 9.74 6.72
C GLN A 26 -3.26 8.48 7.28
N ARG A 27 -4.58 8.52 7.50
CA ARG A 27 -5.34 7.36 7.96
C ARG A 27 -5.34 6.22 6.94
N VAL A 28 -5.54 6.54 5.66
CA VAL A 28 -5.50 5.56 4.55
C VAL A 28 -4.13 4.91 4.45
N VAL A 29 -3.05 5.71 4.51
CA VAL A 29 -1.68 5.19 4.50
C VAL A 29 -1.44 4.25 5.69
N ARG A 30 -1.89 4.63 6.88
CA ARG A 30 -1.77 3.79 8.08
C ARG A 30 -2.52 2.46 7.94
N LEU A 31 -3.77 2.49 7.47
CA LEU A 31 -4.57 1.29 7.25
C LEU A 31 -3.94 0.37 6.20
N LYS A 32 -3.39 0.95 5.12
CA LYS A 32 -2.67 0.20 4.08
C LYS A 32 -1.46 -0.53 4.67
N TRP A 33 -0.66 0.14 5.49
CA TRP A 33 0.51 -0.46 6.14
C TRP A 33 0.13 -1.48 7.22
N GLN A 34 -0.95 -1.26 7.97
CA GLN A 34 -1.47 -2.25 8.91
C GLN A 34 -1.91 -3.52 8.20
N TRP A 35 -2.62 -3.40 7.08
CA TRP A 35 -3.00 -4.53 6.24
C TRP A 35 -1.78 -5.24 5.68
N ALA A 36 -0.81 -4.51 5.12
CA ALA A 36 0.43 -5.08 4.61
C ALA A 36 1.19 -5.87 5.71
N GLY A 37 1.30 -5.32 6.91
CA GLY A 37 1.89 -6.01 8.05
C GLY A 37 1.12 -7.24 8.51
N HIS A 38 -0.22 -7.18 8.48
CA HIS A 38 -1.07 -8.35 8.77
C HIS A 38 -0.85 -9.46 7.74
N ILE A 39 -0.80 -9.13 6.44
CA ILE A 39 -0.53 -10.09 5.36
C ILE A 39 0.87 -10.69 5.48
N ALA A 40 1.88 -9.88 5.78
CA ALA A 40 3.25 -10.35 5.94
C ALA A 40 3.43 -11.36 7.09
N ARG A 41 2.64 -11.24 8.16
CA ARG A 41 2.67 -12.16 9.32
C ARG A 41 1.75 -13.37 9.16
N ARG A 42 0.95 -13.44 8.10
CA ARG A 42 0.12 -14.62 7.87
C ARG A 42 0.98 -15.79 7.42
N THR A 43 0.79 -16.91 8.08
CA THR A 43 1.46 -18.19 7.80
C THR A 43 0.55 -19.16 7.03
N ASP A 44 -0.57 -18.68 6.48
CA ASP A 44 -1.63 -19.48 5.84
C ASP A 44 -1.27 -20.02 4.43
N GLY A 45 0.03 -20.19 4.14
CA GLY A 45 0.53 -20.86 2.92
C GLY A 45 0.22 -20.15 1.60
N ARG A 46 -0.28 -18.90 1.66
CA ARG A 46 -0.54 -18.05 0.47
C ARG A 46 0.77 -17.52 -0.13
N TRP A 47 0.67 -16.73 -1.18
CA TRP A 47 1.82 -16.18 -1.91
C TRP A 47 2.83 -15.39 -1.06
N GLY A 48 2.41 -14.86 0.11
CA GLY A 48 3.26 -14.03 0.99
C GLY A 48 4.58 -14.69 1.38
N PRO A 49 4.58 -15.83 2.09
CA PRO A 49 5.80 -16.58 2.41
C PRO A 49 6.62 -16.99 1.18
N LYS A 50 5.96 -17.42 0.10
CA LYS A 50 6.65 -17.86 -1.13
C LYS A 50 7.41 -16.72 -1.83
N VAL A 51 6.83 -15.53 -1.87
CA VAL A 51 7.47 -14.33 -2.43
C VAL A 51 8.54 -13.80 -1.49
N LEU A 52 8.31 -13.82 -0.17
CA LEU A 52 9.28 -13.36 0.83
C LEU A 52 10.54 -14.23 0.88
N ASN A 53 10.37 -15.56 0.82
CA ASN A 53 11.49 -16.51 0.83
C ASN A 53 12.15 -16.66 -0.55
N LEU A 54 11.69 -15.91 -1.57
CA LEU A 54 12.16 -16.05 -2.96
C LEU A 54 12.15 -17.52 -3.42
N GLU A 55 11.18 -18.30 -2.91
CA GLU A 55 10.94 -19.69 -3.31
C GLU A 55 10.28 -19.67 -4.69
N LEU A 56 11.08 -19.32 -5.69
CA LEU A 56 10.70 -19.44 -7.08
C LEU A 56 10.42 -20.90 -7.35
N PRO A 57 9.35 -21.23 -8.10
CA PRO A 57 9.20 -22.59 -8.60
C PRO A 57 10.46 -22.94 -9.38
N THR A 58 11.04 -24.10 -9.06
CA THR A 58 12.34 -24.60 -9.52
C THR A 58 12.55 -24.52 -11.03
N LYS A 59 11.45 -24.35 -11.79
CA LYS A 59 11.42 -24.08 -13.23
C LYS A 59 12.10 -22.77 -13.69
N TYR A 60 12.37 -21.81 -12.80
CA TYR A 60 13.05 -20.54 -13.16
C TYR A 60 14.43 -20.35 -12.51
N VAL A 61 14.88 -21.30 -11.68
CA VAL A 61 16.24 -21.28 -11.11
C VAL A 61 17.18 -21.85 -12.16
N ARG A 62 18.06 -21.02 -12.75
CA ARG A 62 19.11 -21.50 -13.65
C ARG A 62 19.99 -22.51 -12.91
N PRO A 63 20.26 -23.71 -13.45
CA PRO A 63 21.21 -24.65 -12.86
C PRO A 63 22.63 -24.14 -13.16
N ALA A 64 23.14 -23.24 -12.30
CA ALA A 64 24.47 -22.66 -12.49
C ALA A 64 25.45 -22.99 -11.36
N ILE A 65 25.05 -23.75 -10.32
CA ILE A 65 25.95 -24.09 -9.19
C ILE A 65 25.75 -25.56 -8.78
N ALA A 66 25.74 -26.48 -9.75
CA ALA A 66 25.78 -27.92 -9.48
C ALA A 66 26.92 -28.64 -10.22
N ALA A 67 27.92 -27.89 -10.70
CA ALA A 67 29.16 -28.44 -11.26
C ALA A 67 30.31 -27.55 -10.78
N GLY A 68 31.00 -28.02 -9.74
CA GLY A 68 32.12 -27.35 -9.07
C GLY A 68 32.47 -28.09 -7.81
#